data_AF-A0AAP9TXG7-F1
#
_entry.id   AF-A0AAP9TXG7-F1
#
_cell.length_a   1.000
_cell.length_b   1.000
_cell.length_c   1.000
_cell.angle_alpha   90.00
_cell.angle_beta   90.00
_cell.angle_gamma   90.00
#
_symmetry.space_group_name_H-M   'P 1'
#
loop_
_entity.id
_entity.type
_entity.pdbx_description
1 polymer ?
#
loop_
_entity_poly.entity_id
_entity_poly.type
_entity_poly.pdbx_seq_one_letter_code
_entity_poly.pdbx_strand_id
1 'polypeptide(L)'
;MAWQGIPFKFIGENYNSLVLAVNKIPDIVLKSDPDYTTVIITGVVSLVAGIIPAGIAVYTFVKNTRIIKDERVAQQSFLKAEREEQQRFLQEERASQVSSMEKDRETQRDIAEQNFNMEVLSANRQAWINNLRDLLSEYVTLSPDLLRAQNEFIIYYSSYENIVSNTKNRFAAHDVIEEQKQLESASVKLEVARENLNSKKEKERLLTAKIKLMLNPSESWYGEIIIIFNSVSIIYNSLNIGNKDSFFDKNIQMIDTIDNLVGLSQKLLKYEWERVKKGV
;
A
#
# COMPACT_ATOMS: atom_id res chain seq x y z
N MET A 1 27.21 18.77 -62.81
CA MET A 1 27.15 19.55 -61.56
C MET A 1 28.46 20.33 -61.44
N ALA A 2 28.37 21.66 -61.58
CA ALA A 2 29.33 22.75 -61.28
C ALA A 2 30.84 22.44 -61.40
N TRP A 3 31.56 22.86 -62.45
CA TRP A 3 32.07 24.23 -62.73
C TRP A 3 33.02 24.75 -61.63
N GLN A 4 34.33 24.44 -61.74
CA GLN A 4 35.49 25.25 -62.21
C GLN A 4 35.79 26.56 -61.46
N GLY A 5 37.07 26.74 -61.09
CA GLY A 5 37.63 28.08 -60.87
C GLY A 5 38.95 28.17 -60.08
N ILE A 6 40.04 27.56 -60.55
CA ILE A 6 41.44 27.98 -60.31
C ILE A 6 41.75 28.94 -61.51
N PRO A 7 42.52 30.07 -61.43
CA PRO A 7 43.92 30.02 -60.98
C PRO A 7 44.60 31.31 -60.44
N PHE A 8 45.76 31.07 -59.82
CA PHE A 8 46.86 32.03 -59.71
C PHE A 8 47.26 32.60 -61.09
N LYS A 9 47.81 33.82 -61.10
CA LYS A 9 48.90 34.17 -62.02
C LYS A 9 49.79 35.30 -61.46
N PHE A 10 51.06 34.93 -61.27
CA PHE A 10 52.23 35.78 -61.46
C PHE A 10 52.19 36.50 -62.82
N ILE A 11 52.92 37.61 -62.95
CA ILE A 11 53.54 38.23 -64.15
C ILE A 11 53.63 39.76 -63.84
N GLY A 12 54.76 40.45 -63.87
CA GLY A 12 55.99 40.18 -64.62
C GLY A 12 56.01 40.98 -65.92
N GLU A 13 56.37 42.26 -65.82
CA GLU A 13 57.02 43.08 -66.85
C GLU A 13 56.30 43.60 -68.13
N ASN A 14 56.78 44.80 -68.48
CA ASN A 14 56.99 45.39 -69.81
C ASN A 14 55.81 46.04 -70.53
N TYR A 15 55.85 47.39 -70.57
CA TYR A 15 55.80 48.12 -71.84
C TYR A 15 56.77 49.31 -71.84
N ASN A 16 57.76 49.21 -72.72
CA ASN A 16 58.56 50.30 -73.26
C ASN A 16 57.67 51.42 -73.82
N SER A 17 58.01 52.68 -73.57
CA SER A 17 58.19 53.64 -74.67
C SER A 17 58.85 54.96 -74.23
N LEU A 18 59.76 55.39 -75.09
CA LEU A 18 60.32 56.74 -75.28
C LEU A 18 61.25 57.34 -74.22
N VAL A 19 62.54 57.04 -74.42
CA VAL A 19 63.57 58.02 -74.79
C VAL A 19 63.21 59.50 -74.59
N LEU A 20 63.81 60.11 -73.57
CA LEU A 20 64.57 61.34 -73.77
C LEU A 20 65.83 61.29 -72.89
N ALA A 21 66.98 61.21 -73.55
CA ALA A 21 68.27 61.36 -72.91
C ALA A 21 68.41 62.81 -72.42
N VAL A 22 68.21 63.07 -71.12
CA VAL A 22 68.73 64.28 -70.48
C VAL A 22 70.07 63.92 -69.87
N ASN A 23 71.07 64.13 -70.71
CA ASN A 23 72.48 64.02 -70.42
C ASN A 23 72.85 65.11 -69.41
N LYS A 24 72.78 64.78 -68.10
CA LYS A 24 73.26 65.61 -66.98
C LYS A 24 72.54 66.95 -66.78
N ILE A 25 71.53 66.96 -65.90
CA ILE A 25 71.08 68.20 -65.25
C ILE A 25 72.17 68.59 -64.23
N PRO A 26 72.65 69.85 -64.23
CA PRO A 26 73.81 70.24 -63.46
C PRO A 26 73.58 70.02 -61.96
N ASP A 27 74.62 69.53 -61.30
CA ASP A 27 74.72 69.46 -59.86
C ASP A 27 74.76 70.90 -59.34
N ILE A 28 73.58 71.49 -59.08
CA ILE A 28 73.48 72.78 -58.39
C ILE A 28 73.76 72.46 -56.93
N VAL A 29 75.04 72.30 -56.62
CA VAL A 29 75.56 72.38 -55.27
C VAL A 29 75.41 73.85 -54.87
N LEU A 30 74.23 74.21 -54.37
CA LEU A 30 74.06 75.37 -53.53
C LEU A 30 74.92 75.11 -52.29
N LYS A 31 76.18 75.54 -52.35
CA LYS A 31 77.00 75.80 -51.17
C LYS A 31 76.38 77.00 -50.45
N SER A 32 75.20 76.82 -49.89
CA SER A 32 74.77 77.64 -48.76
C SER A 32 75.48 77.06 -47.55
N ASP A 33 76.16 77.91 -46.79
CA ASP A 33 76.73 77.54 -45.50
C ASP A 33 75.70 76.75 -44.69
N PRO A 34 76.10 75.70 -43.94
CA PRO A 34 75.15 74.94 -43.17
C PRO A 34 74.51 75.88 -42.15
N ASP A 35 73.24 76.22 -42.37
CA ASP A 35 72.46 76.95 -41.40
C ASP A 35 72.09 75.98 -40.28
N TYR A 36 73.05 75.76 -39.38
CA TYR A 36 72.90 74.89 -38.22
C TYR A 36 71.75 75.33 -37.31
N THR A 37 71.21 76.54 -37.47
CA THR A 37 70.03 76.97 -36.71
C THR A 37 68.80 76.15 -37.09
N THR A 38 68.55 75.86 -38.38
CA THR A 38 67.37 75.09 -38.81
C THR A 38 67.47 73.61 -38.47
N VAL A 39 68.66 72.99 -38.49
CA VAL A 39 68.84 71.57 -38.12
C VAL A 39 68.68 71.37 -36.60
N ILE A 40 69.23 72.27 -35.77
CA ILE A 40 69.07 72.21 -34.32
C ILE A 40 67.61 72.50 -33.93
N ILE A 41 66.96 73.50 -34.54
CA ILE A 41 65.55 73.81 -34.29
C ILE A 41 64.66 72.63 -34.71
N THR A 42 64.89 72.02 -35.87
CA THR A 42 64.10 70.86 -36.33
C THR A 42 64.35 69.61 -35.46
N GLY A 43 65.59 69.42 -34.99
CA GLY A 43 65.94 68.36 -34.04
C GLY A 43 65.27 68.55 -32.67
N VAL A 44 65.21 69.79 -32.15
CA VAL A 44 64.54 70.11 -30.89
C VAL A 44 63.02 70.02 -31.01
N VAL A 45 62.45 70.54 -32.11
CA VAL A 45 61.00 70.48 -32.37
C VAL A 45 60.52 69.05 -32.54
N SER A 46 61.27 68.18 -33.24
CA SER A 46 60.93 66.76 -33.37
C SER A 46 61.06 65.99 -32.05
N LEU A 47 62.06 66.33 -31.21
CA LEU A 47 62.18 65.79 -29.86
C LEU A 47 60.99 66.18 -28.98
N VAL A 48 60.61 67.46 -28.96
CA VAL A 48 59.45 67.96 -28.20
C VAL A 48 58.14 67.38 -28.74
N ALA A 49 58.00 67.31 -30.07
CA ALA A 49 56.85 66.70 -30.73
C ALA A 49 56.75 65.18 -30.51
N GLY A 50 57.85 64.49 -30.19
CA GLY A 50 57.84 63.09 -29.76
C GLY A 50 57.59 62.90 -28.27
N ILE A 51 58.11 63.81 -27.42
CA ILE A 51 57.97 63.76 -25.96
C ILE A 51 56.53 64.00 -25.51
N ILE A 52 55.80 64.91 -26.15
CA ILE A 52 54.42 65.23 -25.76
C ILE A 52 53.48 64.02 -25.98
N PRO A 53 53.43 63.38 -27.16
CA PRO A 53 52.65 62.15 -27.38
C PRO A 53 53.10 60.99 -26.49
N ALA A 54 54.41 60.83 -26.28
CA ALA A 54 54.95 59.81 -25.38
C ALA A 54 54.49 60.03 -23.93
N GLY A 55 54.50 61.28 -23.45
CA GLY A 55 54.00 61.65 -22.13
C GLY A 55 52.51 61.40 -21.96
N ILE A 56 51.70 61.77 -22.97
CA ILE A 56 50.25 61.50 -22.99
C ILE A 56 49.97 59.99 -23.00
N ALA A 57 50.73 59.22 -23.80
CA ALA A 57 50.62 57.76 -23.87
C ALA A 57 50.97 57.09 -22.54
N VAL A 58 52.05 57.52 -21.87
CA VAL A 58 52.42 57.00 -20.54
C VAL A 58 51.36 57.34 -19.51
N TYR A 59 50.86 58.58 -19.49
CA TYR A 59 49.80 59.00 -18.57
C TYR A 59 48.50 58.20 -18.78
N THR A 60 48.07 58.00 -20.03
CA THR A 60 46.89 57.18 -20.34
C THR A 60 47.09 55.71 -20.01
N PHE A 61 48.28 55.14 -20.24
CA PHE A 61 48.60 53.77 -19.83
C PHE A 61 48.51 53.59 -18.31
N VAL A 62 49.09 54.51 -17.53
CA VAL A 62 49.05 54.46 -16.07
C VAL A 62 47.60 54.60 -15.57
N LYS A 63 46.81 55.52 -16.14
CA LYS A 63 45.41 55.71 -15.77
C LYS A 63 44.54 54.51 -16.12
N ASN A 64 44.69 53.94 -17.33
CA ASN A 64 43.96 52.74 -17.74
C ASN A 64 44.37 51.52 -16.92
N THR A 65 45.66 51.38 -16.59
CA THR A 65 46.13 50.28 -15.73
C THR A 65 45.50 50.35 -14.34
N ARG A 66 45.29 51.57 -13.80
CA ARG A 66 44.59 51.76 -12.52
C ARG A 66 43.12 51.38 -12.61
N ILE A 67 42.41 51.89 -13.64
CA ILE A 67 41.00 51.56 -13.90
C ILE A 67 40.81 50.05 -14.08
N ILE A 68 41.67 49.39 -14.86
CA ILE A 68 41.63 47.94 -15.09
C ILE A 68 41.87 47.16 -13.79
N LYS A 69 42.77 47.63 -12.91
CA LYS A 69 42.99 47.00 -11.61
C LYS A 69 41.76 47.12 -10.72
N ASP A 70 41.20 48.32 -10.62
CA ASP A 70 40.01 48.58 -9.79
C ASP A 70 38.80 47.79 -10.31
N GLU A 71 38.62 47.71 -11.63
CA GLU A 71 37.56 46.91 -12.27
C GLU A 71 37.76 45.40 -12.03
N ARG A 72 38.98 44.89 -12.08
CA ARG A 72 39.27 43.48 -11.76
C ARG A 72 38.99 43.15 -10.30
N VAL A 73 39.31 44.06 -9.37
CA VAL A 73 39.00 43.87 -7.94
C VAL A 73 37.48 43.88 -7.73
N ALA A 74 36.76 44.81 -8.36
CA ALA A 74 35.31 44.86 -8.31
C ALA A 74 34.67 43.58 -8.89
N GLN A 75 35.11 43.13 -10.07
CA GLN A 75 34.66 41.88 -10.69
C GLN A 75 34.95 40.65 -9.83
N GLN A 76 36.12 40.56 -9.20
CA GLN A 76 36.46 39.46 -8.30
C GLN A 76 35.55 39.46 -7.05
N SER A 77 35.26 40.62 -6.47
CA SER A 77 34.34 40.72 -5.35
C SER A 77 32.91 40.36 -5.72
N PHE A 78 32.45 40.79 -6.91
CA PHE A 78 31.12 40.47 -7.43
C PHE A 78 30.97 38.96 -7.69
N LEU A 79 31.91 38.36 -8.42
CA LEU A 79 31.91 36.92 -8.71
C LEU A 79 32.00 36.08 -7.44
N LYS A 80 32.69 36.58 -6.41
CA LYS A 80 32.75 35.89 -5.11
C LYS A 80 31.40 35.94 -4.40
N ALA A 81 30.78 37.11 -4.32
CA ALA A 81 29.47 37.29 -3.71
C ALA A 81 28.38 36.46 -4.42
N GLU A 82 28.35 36.48 -5.75
CA GLU A 82 27.39 35.71 -6.55
C GLU A 82 27.55 34.19 -6.35
N ARG A 83 28.79 33.68 -6.28
CA ARG A 83 29.06 32.26 -5.99
C ARG A 83 28.60 31.88 -4.59
N GLU A 84 28.77 32.76 -3.61
CA GLU A 84 28.31 32.51 -2.24
C GLU A 84 26.78 32.45 -2.17
N GLU A 85 26.08 33.34 -2.88
CA GLU A 85 24.62 33.31 -2.99
C GLU A 85 24.12 32.06 -3.72
N GLN A 86 24.74 31.68 -4.84
CA GLN A 86 24.41 30.45 -5.57
C GLN A 86 24.64 29.20 -4.70
N GLN A 87 25.72 29.15 -3.94
CA GLN A 87 25.97 28.05 -3.02
C GLN A 87 24.94 27.97 -1.90
N ARG A 88 24.51 29.11 -1.35
CA ARG A 88 23.43 29.17 -0.34
C ARG A 88 22.11 28.68 -0.92
N PHE A 89 21.72 29.18 -2.09
CA PHE A 89 20.51 28.74 -2.79
C PHE A 89 20.51 27.24 -3.04
N LEU A 90 21.62 26.68 -3.56
CA LEU A 90 21.76 25.25 -3.81
C LEU A 90 21.76 24.40 -2.52
N GLN A 91 22.17 24.96 -1.39
CA GLN A 91 22.09 24.27 -0.09
C GLN A 91 20.65 24.27 0.43
N GLU A 92 19.96 25.40 0.33
CA GLU A 92 18.56 25.54 0.74
C GLU A 92 17.61 24.70 -0.11
N GLU A 93 17.84 24.66 -1.43
CA GLU A 93 17.09 23.80 -2.36
C GLU A 93 17.31 22.31 -2.05
N ARG A 94 18.56 21.89 -1.79
CA ARG A 94 18.84 20.51 -1.37
C ARG A 94 18.22 20.19 0.00
N ALA A 95 18.27 21.11 0.96
CA ALA A 95 17.67 20.91 2.27
C ALA A 95 16.14 20.78 2.18
N SER A 96 15.49 21.64 1.37
CA SER A 96 14.05 21.57 1.15
C SER A 96 13.67 20.28 0.42
N GLN A 97 14.43 19.89 -0.62
CA GLN A 97 14.22 18.64 -1.35
C GLN A 97 14.37 17.41 -0.45
N VAL A 98 15.42 17.34 0.39
CA VAL A 98 15.60 16.26 1.37
C VAL A 98 14.43 16.23 2.36
N SER A 99 14.00 17.39 2.88
CA SER A 99 12.87 17.44 3.80
C SER A 99 11.55 17.00 3.17
N SER A 100 11.32 17.31 1.90
CA SER A 100 10.14 16.87 1.14
C SER A 100 10.19 15.36 0.92
N MET A 101 11.33 14.85 0.47
CA MET A 101 11.52 13.41 0.25
C MET A 101 11.34 12.60 1.52
N GLU A 102 11.77 13.13 2.68
CA GLU A 102 11.59 12.46 3.96
C GLU A 102 10.12 12.40 4.36
N LYS A 103 9.38 13.51 4.21
CA LYS A 103 7.92 13.54 4.44
C LYS A 103 7.16 12.60 3.49
N ASP A 104 7.56 12.53 2.23
CA ASP A 104 6.97 11.61 1.25
C ASP A 104 7.21 10.15 1.66
N ARG A 105 8.41 9.83 2.17
CA ARG A 105 8.75 8.50 2.69
C ARG A 105 7.94 8.13 3.92
N GLU A 106 7.80 9.04 4.87
CA GLU A 106 6.96 8.83 6.05
C GLU A 106 5.50 8.57 5.64
N THR A 107 4.97 9.39 4.75
CA THR A 107 3.60 9.23 4.23
C THR A 107 3.43 7.90 3.51
N GLN A 108 4.39 7.48 2.68
CA GLN A 108 4.35 6.17 2.01
C GLN A 108 4.42 5.01 3.00
N ARG A 109 5.23 5.15 4.05
CA ARG A 109 5.33 4.15 5.11
C ARG A 109 4.01 4.00 5.85
N ASP A 110 3.38 5.11 6.23
CA ASP A 110 2.10 5.11 6.94
C ASP A 110 0.99 4.50 6.06
N ILE A 111 0.95 4.84 4.78
CA ILE A 111 0.01 4.25 3.81
C ILE A 111 0.27 2.74 3.67
N ALA A 112 1.52 2.30 3.57
CA ALA A 112 1.88 0.90 3.46
C ALA A 112 1.48 0.11 4.71
N GLU A 113 1.70 0.66 5.91
CA GLU A 113 1.33 0.04 7.18
C GLU A 113 -0.19 -0.06 7.33
N GLN A 114 -0.93 1.01 6.98
CA GLN A 114 -2.39 0.98 6.97
C GLN A 114 -2.95 -0.04 5.99
N ASN A 115 -2.40 -0.10 4.77
CA ASN A 115 -2.81 -1.06 3.76
C ASN A 115 -2.53 -2.51 4.19
N PHE A 116 -1.34 -2.76 4.74
CA PHE A 116 -0.98 -4.08 5.28
C PHE A 116 -1.92 -4.50 6.41
N ASN A 117 -2.16 -3.62 7.38
CA ASN A 117 -3.05 -3.90 8.50
C ASN A 117 -4.49 -4.14 8.03
N MET A 118 -4.98 -3.36 7.07
CA MET A 118 -6.30 -3.54 6.48
C MET A 118 -6.41 -4.88 5.73
N GLU A 119 -5.40 -5.26 4.96
CA GLU A 119 -5.37 -6.53 4.22
C GLU A 119 -5.38 -7.73 5.18
N VAL A 120 -4.50 -7.71 6.20
CA VAL A 120 -4.41 -8.77 7.21
C VAL A 120 -5.70 -8.86 8.04
N LEU A 121 -6.24 -7.73 8.48
CA LEU A 121 -7.48 -7.69 9.25
C LEU A 121 -8.67 -8.17 8.43
N SER A 122 -8.76 -7.74 7.18
CA SER A 122 -9.81 -8.17 6.23
C SER A 122 -9.76 -9.67 5.99
N ALA A 123 -8.58 -10.22 5.70
CA ALA A 123 -8.40 -11.66 5.48
C ALA A 123 -8.77 -12.49 6.73
N ASN A 124 -8.27 -12.09 7.91
CA ASN A 124 -8.57 -12.77 9.17
C ASN A 124 -10.06 -12.73 9.51
N ARG A 125 -10.70 -11.57 9.33
CA ARG A 125 -12.13 -11.42 9.62
C ARG A 125 -13.00 -12.14 8.60
N GLN A 126 -12.59 -12.18 7.33
CA GLN A 126 -13.27 -12.99 6.31
C GLN A 126 -13.21 -14.49 6.66
N ALA A 127 -12.05 -14.97 7.12
CA ALA A 127 -11.90 -16.34 7.60
C ALA A 127 -12.79 -16.62 8.83
N TRP A 128 -12.88 -15.66 9.77
CA TRP A 128 -13.79 -15.75 10.91
C TRP A 128 -15.27 -15.82 10.48
N ILE A 129 -15.71 -14.97 9.54
CA ILE A 129 -17.08 -14.97 8.99
C ILE A 129 -17.42 -16.33 8.38
N ASN A 130 -16.51 -16.87 7.56
CA ASN A 130 -16.70 -18.16 6.91
C ASN A 130 -16.82 -19.29 7.94
N ASN A 131 -15.89 -19.36 8.90
CA ASN A 131 -15.92 -20.35 9.97
C ASN A 131 -17.19 -20.27 10.81
N LEU A 132 -17.61 -19.05 11.18
CA LEU A 132 -18.83 -18.87 11.98
C LEU A 132 -20.07 -19.33 11.21
N ARG A 133 -20.16 -18.99 9.91
CA ARG A 133 -21.25 -19.45 9.03
C ARG A 133 -21.32 -20.96 8.96
N ASP A 134 -20.18 -21.62 8.81
CA ASP A 134 -20.11 -23.07 8.67
C ASP A 134 -20.52 -23.77 9.98
N LEU A 135 -20.04 -23.27 11.14
CA LEU A 135 -20.46 -23.77 12.45
C LEU A 135 -21.96 -23.57 12.71
N LEU A 136 -22.51 -22.41 12.35
CA LEU A 136 -23.94 -22.11 12.50
C LEU A 136 -24.79 -23.02 11.59
N SER A 137 -24.36 -23.24 10.35
CA SER A 137 -25.03 -24.15 9.41
C SER A 137 -25.06 -25.59 9.95
N GLU A 138 -23.93 -26.04 10.51
CA GLU A 138 -23.84 -27.36 11.13
C GLU A 138 -24.76 -27.47 12.35
N TYR A 139 -24.83 -26.41 13.18
CA TYR A 139 -25.72 -26.36 14.35
C TYR A 139 -27.20 -26.39 13.97
N VAL A 140 -27.57 -25.59 12.97
CA VAL A 140 -28.92 -25.52 12.38
C VAL A 140 -29.36 -26.91 11.89
N THR A 141 -28.47 -27.63 11.22
CA THR A 141 -28.76 -28.98 10.71
C THR A 141 -28.83 -30.04 11.82
N LEU A 142 -28.01 -29.90 12.86
CA LEU A 142 -27.94 -30.85 13.98
C LEU A 142 -29.14 -30.75 14.92
N SER A 143 -29.67 -29.54 15.14
CA SER A 143 -30.72 -29.26 16.13
C SER A 143 -32.01 -30.11 15.97
N PRO A 144 -32.62 -30.26 14.78
CA PRO A 144 -33.81 -31.11 14.61
C PRO A 144 -33.45 -32.60 14.68
N ASP A 145 -32.24 -32.95 14.25
CA ASP A 145 -31.70 -34.31 14.34
C ASP A 145 -31.55 -34.77 15.79
N LEU A 146 -31.12 -33.85 16.67
CA LEU A 146 -31.02 -34.08 18.11
C LEU A 146 -32.40 -34.31 18.73
N LEU A 147 -33.41 -33.52 18.34
CA LEU A 147 -34.79 -33.70 18.78
C LEU A 147 -35.32 -35.09 18.37
N ARG A 148 -35.07 -35.51 17.13
CA ARG A 148 -35.45 -36.83 16.63
C ARG A 148 -34.77 -37.96 17.40
N ALA A 149 -33.47 -37.86 17.64
CA ALA A 149 -32.72 -38.85 18.43
C ALA A 149 -33.22 -38.94 19.87
N GLN A 150 -33.58 -37.81 20.49
CA GLN A 150 -34.15 -37.77 21.84
C GLN A 150 -35.53 -38.44 21.88
N ASN A 151 -36.38 -38.20 20.88
CA ASN A 151 -37.67 -38.85 20.76
C ASN A 151 -37.55 -40.36 20.56
N GLU A 152 -36.63 -40.79 19.68
CA GLU A 152 -36.34 -42.20 19.44
C GLU A 152 -35.88 -42.93 20.72
N PHE A 153 -34.97 -42.31 21.47
CA PHE A 153 -34.55 -42.82 22.78
C PHE A 153 -35.74 -42.96 23.75
N ILE A 154 -36.62 -41.95 23.84
CA ILE A 154 -37.81 -41.98 24.69
C ILE A 154 -38.75 -43.13 24.30
N ILE A 155 -38.96 -43.35 22.99
CA ILE A 155 -39.82 -44.42 22.47
C ILE A 155 -39.26 -45.79 22.85
N TYR A 156 -37.98 -46.04 22.59
CA TYR A 156 -37.38 -47.34 22.92
C TYR A 156 -37.25 -47.56 24.42
N TYR A 157 -36.97 -46.52 25.20
CA TYR A 157 -36.94 -46.60 26.66
C TYR A 157 -38.32 -47.02 27.19
N SER A 158 -39.38 -46.37 26.72
CA SER A 158 -40.77 -46.71 27.10
C SER A 158 -41.13 -48.13 26.67
N SER A 159 -40.73 -48.55 25.46
CA SER A 159 -40.93 -49.91 24.98
C SER A 159 -40.21 -50.95 25.84
N TYR A 160 -38.97 -50.67 26.24
CA TYR A 160 -38.18 -51.53 27.11
C TYR A 160 -38.80 -51.67 28.50
N GLU A 161 -39.17 -50.56 29.14
CA GLU A 161 -39.86 -50.54 30.44
C GLU A 161 -41.18 -51.32 30.40
N ASN A 162 -41.96 -51.17 29.32
CA ASN A 162 -43.18 -51.95 29.12
C ASN A 162 -42.91 -53.46 29.06
N ILE A 163 -41.88 -53.90 28.32
CA ILE A 163 -41.50 -55.33 28.24
C ILE A 163 -41.08 -55.83 29.63
N VAL A 164 -40.19 -55.10 30.32
CA VAL A 164 -39.72 -55.47 31.66
C VAL A 164 -40.87 -55.58 32.66
N SER A 165 -41.81 -54.64 32.63
CA SER A 165 -42.98 -54.66 33.52
C SER A 165 -43.92 -55.83 33.22
N ASN A 166 -44.14 -56.14 31.94
CA ASN A 166 -44.96 -57.28 31.51
C ASN A 166 -44.33 -58.62 31.91
N THR A 167 -43.01 -58.78 31.77
CA THR A 167 -42.28 -59.97 32.21
C THR A 167 -42.39 -60.16 33.73
N LYS A 168 -42.30 -59.08 34.52
CA LYS A 168 -42.48 -59.14 35.99
C LYS A 168 -43.89 -59.56 36.40
N ASN A 169 -44.91 -59.24 35.61
CA ASN A 169 -46.30 -59.56 35.92
C ASN A 169 -46.74 -60.97 35.50
N ARG A 170 -45.96 -61.65 34.64
CA ARG A 170 -46.25 -63.01 34.14
C ARG A 170 -45.45 -64.07 34.91
N PHE A 171 -45.85 -64.36 36.15
CA PHE A 171 -45.23 -65.40 36.97
C PHE A 171 -45.67 -66.85 36.63
N ALA A 172 -46.42 -67.10 35.56
CA ALA A 172 -46.96 -68.44 35.29
C ALA A 172 -47.03 -68.80 33.79
N ALA A 173 -46.14 -69.72 33.38
CA ALA A 173 -46.34 -70.67 32.27
C ALA A 173 -46.32 -70.16 30.82
N HIS A 174 -45.38 -69.29 30.43
CA HIS A 174 -45.08 -69.02 29.01
C HIS A 174 -43.58 -69.11 28.67
N ASP A 175 -43.30 -69.30 27.38
CA ASP A 175 -42.02 -69.67 26.77
C ASP A 175 -40.88 -68.67 27.10
N VAL A 176 -40.09 -68.99 28.13
CA VAL A 176 -39.02 -68.15 28.71
C VAL A 176 -38.02 -67.67 27.67
N ILE A 177 -37.77 -68.49 26.63
CA ILE A 177 -36.78 -68.24 25.58
C ILE A 177 -37.20 -67.07 24.68
N GLU A 178 -38.49 -66.97 24.33
CA GLU A 178 -38.97 -65.92 23.43
C GLU A 178 -39.06 -64.56 24.13
N GLU A 179 -39.45 -64.54 25.41
CA GLU A 179 -39.44 -63.31 26.23
C GLU A 179 -38.01 -62.80 26.46
N GLN A 180 -37.05 -63.69 26.71
CA GLN A 180 -35.64 -63.33 26.86
C GLN A 180 -35.06 -62.73 25.57
N LYS A 181 -35.40 -63.32 24.41
CA LYS A 181 -35.00 -62.80 23.09
C LYS A 181 -35.62 -61.44 22.79
N GLN A 182 -36.88 -61.22 23.16
CA GLN A 182 -37.54 -59.92 23.02
C GLN A 182 -36.88 -58.85 23.89
N LEU A 183 -36.57 -59.18 25.15
CA LEU A 183 -35.88 -58.28 26.07
C LEU A 183 -34.47 -57.91 25.55
N GLU A 184 -33.69 -58.89 25.10
CA GLU A 184 -32.36 -58.68 24.52
C GLU A 184 -32.43 -57.78 23.29
N SER A 185 -33.39 -58.03 22.39
CA SER A 185 -33.57 -57.20 21.20
C SER A 185 -33.96 -55.75 21.53
N ALA A 186 -34.76 -55.56 22.59
CA ALA A 186 -35.18 -54.23 23.05
C ALA A 186 -34.03 -53.49 23.74
N SER A 187 -33.21 -54.18 24.54
CA SER A 187 -32.02 -53.58 25.16
C SER A 187 -30.99 -53.14 24.12
N VAL A 188 -30.78 -53.92 23.06
CA VAL A 188 -29.86 -53.55 21.97
C VAL A 188 -30.35 -52.28 21.26
N LYS A 189 -31.65 -52.19 20.93
CA LYS A 189 -32.22 -50.98 20.30
C LYS A 189 -32.11 -49.75 21.20
N LEU A 190 -32.32 -49.92 22.51
CA LEU A 190 -32.18 -48.86 23.49
C LEU A 190 -30.74 -48.36 23.59
N GLU A 191 -29.76 -49.28 23.66
CA GLU A 191 -28.33 -48.94 23.68
C GLU A 191 -27.94 -48.15 22.43
N VAL A 192 -28.30 -48.63 21.23
CA VAL A 192 -28.01 -47.94 19.96
C VAL A 192 -28.62 -46.53 19.93
N ALA A 193 -29.87 -46.37 20.38
CA ALA A 193 -30.51 -45.06 20.42
C ALA A 193 -29.86 -44.13 21.46
N ARG A 194 -29.42 -44.67 22.60
CA ARG A 194 -28.70 -43.93 23.64
C ARG A 194 -27.34 -43.45 23.13
N GLU A 195 -26.57 -44.31 22.47
CA GLU A 195 -25.28 -43.94 21.86
C GLU A 195 -25.47 -42.85 20.80
N ASN A 196 -26.46 -43.02 19.91
CA ASN A 196 -26.78 -42.02 18.90
C ASN A 196 -27.14 -40.67 19.55
N LEU A 197 -28.00 -40.66 20.56
CA LEU A 197 -28.37 -39.45 21.30
C LEU A 197 -27.15 -38.79 21.96
N ASN A 198 -26.29 -39.56 22.62
CA ASN A 198 -25.09 -39.04 23.28
C ASN A 198 -24.15 -38.40 22.26
N SER A 199 -23.90 -39.05 21.13
CA SER A 199 -23.05 -38.51 20.06
C SER A 199 -23.57 -37.16 19.53
N LYS A 200 -24.89 -37.03 19.37
CA LYS A 200 -25.53 -35.78 18.94
C LYS A 200 -25.43 -34.69 20.00
N LYS A 201 -25.58 -35.03 21.29
CA LYS A 201 -25.40 -34.09 22.42
C LYS A 201 -23.97 -33.60 22.55
N GLU A 202 -22.98 -34.48 22.39
CA GLU A 202 -21.57 -34.09 22.41
C GLU A 202 -21.26 -33.12 21.27
N LYS A 203 -21.75 -33.42 20.07
CA LYS A 203 -21.59 -32.55 18.91
C LYS A 203 -22.27 -31.19 19.10
N GLU A 204 -23.48 -31.17 19.65
CA GLU A 204 -24.21 -29.93 19.95
C GLU A 204 -23.43 -29.05 20.93
N ARG A 205 -22.96 -29.62 22.03
CA ARG A 205 -22.13 -28.92 23.03
C ARG A 205 -20.85 -28.37 22.43
N LEU A 206 -20.18 -29.15 21.56
CA LEU A 206 -18.96 -28.73 20.89
C LEU A 206 -19.22 -27.51 19.98
N LEU A 207 -20.28 -27.56 19.17
CA LEU A 207 -20.65 -26.46 18.28
C LEU A 207 -21.03 -25.21 19.08
N THR A 208 -21.86 -25.34 20.11
CA THR A 208 -22.21 -24.24 21.01
C THR A 208 -20.97 -23.62 21.64
N ALA A 209 -20.03 -24.43 22.13
CA ALA A 209 -18.79 -23.93 22.71
C ALA A 209 -17.93 -23.18 21.70
N LYS A 210 -17.73 -23.74 20.49
CA LYS A 210 -16.97 -23.08 19.42
C LYS A 210 -17.59 -21.74 19.03
N ILE A 211 -18.90 -21.70 18.81
CA ILE A 211 -19.60 -20.47 18.45
C ILE A 211 -19.49 -19.45 19.58
N LYS A 212 -19.68 -19.84 20.84
CA LYS A 212 -19.51 -18.95 22.00
C LYS A 212 -18.11 -18.37 22.11
N LEU A 213 -17.07 -19.15 21.80
CA LEU A 213 -15.68 -18.69 21.84
C LEU A 213 -15.33 -17.75 20.67
N MET A 214 -16.05 -17.85 19.55
CA MET A 214 -15.86 -16.97 18.40
C MET A 214 -16.57 -15.62 18.55
N LEU A 215 -17.63 -15.56 19.36
CA LEU A 215 -18.43 -14.35 19.57
C LEU A 215 -17.90 -13.55 20.77
N ASN A 216 -18.00 -12.22 20.68
CA ASN A 216 -17.64 -11.34 21.79
C ASN A 216 -18.80 -11.23 22.80
N PRO A 217 -18.61 -11.59 24.08
CA PRO A 217 -19.66 -11.50 25.10
C PRO A 217 -20.22 -10.09 25.35
N SER A 218 -19.48 -9.05 24.98
CA SER A 218 -19.89 -7.66 25.16
C SER A 218 -20.87 -7.18 24.09
N GLU A 219 -21.04 -7.93 23.00
CA GLU A 219 -21.91 -7.56 21.89
C GLU A 219 -23.33 -8.10 22.11
N SER A 220 -24.35 -7.35 21.66
CA SER A 220 -25.76 -7.73 21.82
C SER A 220 -26.08 -9.09 21.16
N TRP A 221 -25.43 -9.41 20.05
CA TRP A 221 -25.57 -10.66 19.32
C TRP A 221 -25.31 -11.90 20.17
N TYR A 222 -24.36 -11.80 21.12
CA TYR A 222 -24.01 -12.92 22.00
C TYR A 222 -25.21 -13.33 22.87
N GLY A 223 -25.90 -12.34 23.46
CA GLY A 223 -27.08 -12.59 24.29
C GLY A 223 -28.21 -13.24 23.49
N GLU A 224 -28.49 -12.71 22.30
CA GLU A 224 -29.57 -13.23 21.43
C GLU A 224 -29.31 -14.67 20.97
N ILE A 225 -28.08 -14.99 20.54
CA ILE A 225 -27.71 -16.34 20.11
C ILE A 225 -27.75 -17.34 21.28
N ILE A 226 -27.35 -16.92 22.48
CA ILE A 226 -27.41 -17.79 23.67
C ILE A 226 -28.85 -18.13 24.06
N ILE A 227 -29.76 -17.17 23.98
CA ILE A 227 -31.18 -17.42 24.24
C ILE A 227 -31.68 -18.53 23.31
N ILE A 228 -31.30 -18.49 22.03
CA ILE A 228 -31.66 -19.54 21.08
C ILE A 228 -31.07 -20.90 21.47
N PHE A 229 -29.78 -20.97 21.79
CA PHE A 229 -29.16 -22.24 22.21
C PHE A 229 -29.82 -22.83 23.45
N ASN A 230 -30.19 -21.98 24.41
CA ASN A 230 -30.95 -22.41 25.58
C ASN A 230 -32.36 -22.89 25.20
N SER A 231 -33.04 -22.22 24.28
CA SER A 231 -34.35 -22.64 23.76
C SER A 231 -34.27 -24.00 23.08
N VAL A 232 -33.27 -24.24 22.23
CA VAL A 232 -33.02 -25.56 21.61
C VAL A 232 -32.86 -26.62 22.69
N SER A 233 -32.06 -26.34 23.73
CA SER A 233 -31.88 -27.23 24.88
C SER A 233 -33.17 -27.56 25.61
N ILE A 234 -34.00 -26.54 25.88
CA ILE A 234 -35.29 -26.71 26.54
C ILE A 234 -36.24 -27.55 25.68
N ILE A 235 -36.31 -27.29 24.37
CA ILE A 235 -37.23 -27.98 23.46
C ILE A 235 -36.99 -29.49 23.50
N TYR A 236 -35.76 -29.95 23.26
CA TYR A 236 -35.52 -31.40 23.22
C TYR A 236 -35.61 -32.05 24.61
N ASN A 237 -35.19 -31.37 25.68
CA ASN A 237 -35.29 -31.92 27.04
C ASN A 237 -36.73 -31.96 27.56
N SER A 238 -37.64 -31.17 26.99
CA SER A 238 -39.06 -31.12 27.38
C SER A 238 -39.95 -32.20 26.75
N LEU A 239 -39.39 -33.09 25.92
CA LEU A 239 -40.12 -34.22 25.37
C LEU A 239 -40.57 -35.18 26.50
N ASN A 240 -41.87 -35.43 26.58
CA ASN A 240 -42.45 -36.28 27.61
C ASN A 240 -42.85 -37.67 27.07
N ILE A 241 -42.69 -38.69 27.91
CA ILE A 241 -43.09 -40.07 27.61
C ILE A 241 -44.62 -40.13 27.52
N GLY A 242 -45.15 -40.60 26.39
CA GLY A 242 -46.58 -40.96 26.25
C GLY A 242 -47.49 -39.92 25.59
N ASN A 243 -47.01 -38.71 25.29
CA ASN A 243 -47.78 -37.74 24.51
C ASN A 243 -47.24 -37.67 23.07
N LYS A 244 -47.91 -38.33 22.11
CA LYS A 244 -47.50 -38.36 20.70
C LYS A 244 -47.57 -36.98 20.03
N ASP A 245 -48.54 -36.15 20.42
CA ASP A 245 -48.71 -34.80 19.87
C ASP A 245 -47.56 -33.89 20.34
N SER A 246 -46.94 -34.21 21.48
CA SER A 246 -45.78 -33.49 22.01
C SER A 246 -44.57 -33.47 21.08
N PHE A 247 -44.34 -34.49 20.24
CA PHE A 247 -43.19 -34.46 19.34
C PHE A 247 -43.42 -33.49 18.18
N PHE A 248 -44.61 -33.52 17.58
CA PHE A 248 -44.94 -32.67 16.45
C PHE A 248 -44.88 -31.19 16.82
N ASP A 249 -45.50 -30.81 17.95
CA ASP A 249 -45.46 -29.44 18.46
C ASP A 249 -44.04 -28.97 18.76
N LYS A 250 -43.21 -29.85 19.35
CA LYS A 250 -41.81 -29.54 19.65
C LYS A 250 -40.97 -29.43 18.39
N ASN A 251 -41.27 -30.21 17.36
CA ASN A 251 -40.60 -30.13 16.08
C ASN A 251 -40.91 -28.80 15.37
N ILE A 252 -42.16 -28.32 15.43
CA ILE A 252 -42.52 -26.98 14.93
C ILE A 252 -41.75 -25.91 15.71
N GLN A 253 -41.77 -25.95 17.05
CA GLN A 253 -41.01 -25.01 17.89
C GLN A 253 -39.51 -25.03 17.58
N MET A 254 -38.95 -26.21 17.29
CA MET A 254 -37.54 -26.36 16.92
C MET A 254 -37.26 -25.69 15.58
N ILE A 255 -38.09 -25.91 14.56
CA ILE A 255 -37.95 -25.28 13.25
C ILE A 255 -38.03 -23.76 13.37
N ASP A 256 -39.02 -23.23 14.07
CA ASP A 256 -39.16 -21.79 14.29
C ASP A 256 -37.94 -21.19 15.01
N THR A 257 -37.41 -21.91 16.01
CA THR A 257 -36.21 -21.48 16.75
C THR A 257 -34.96 -21.45 15.87
N ILE A 258 -34.83 -22.44 14.98
CA ILE A 258 -33.74 -22.53 14.00
C ILE A 258 -33.86 -21.44 12.94
N ASP A 259 -35.05 -21.17 12.42
CA ASP A 259 -35.27 -20.11 11.43
C ASP A 259 -34.95 -18.73 12.01
N ASN A 260 -35.28 -18.51 13.29
CA ASN A 260 -34.85 -17.32 14.03
C ASN A 260 -33.31 -17.23 14.13
N LEU A 261 -32.62 -18.35 14.38
CA LEU A 261 -31.16 -18.39 14.39
C LEU A 261 -30.59 -18.03 13.02
N VAL A 262 -31.14 -18.58 11.94
CA VAL A 262 -30.72 -18.26 10.57
C VAL A 262 -30.91 -16.77 10.29
N GLY A 263 -32.06 -16.20 10.64
CA GLY A 263 -32.34 -14.78 10.47
C GLY A 263 -31.36 -13.87 11.24
N LEU A 264 -31.03 -14.22 12.49
CA LEU A 264 -30.02 -13.49 13.27
C LEU A 264 -28.61 -13.65 12.72
N SER A 265 -28.27 -14.88 12.31
CA SER A 265 -26.97 -15.19 11.72
C SER A 265 -26.74 -14.38 10.44
N GLN A 266 -27.75 -14.27 9.58
CA GLN A 266 -27.67 -13.44 8.37
C GLN A 266 -27.42 -11.95 8.70
N LYS A 267 -28.10 -11.41 9.72
CA LYS A 267 -27.90 -10.03 10.16
C LYS A 267 -26.49 -9.81 10.71
N LEU A 268 -26.03 -10.70 11.58
CA LEU A 268 -24.69 -10.67 12.17
C LEU A 268 -23.60 -10.76 11.09
N LEU A 269 -23.68 -11.76 10.20
CA LEU A 269 -22.69 -11.96 9.14
C LEU A 269 -22.67 -10.78 8.16
N LYS A 270 -23.83 -10.19 7.84
CA LYS A 270 -23.90 -8.98 7.00
C LYS A 270 -23.31 -7.77 7.71
N TYR A 271 -23.56 -7.61 9.01
CA TYR A 271 -22.97 -6.54 9.81
C TYR A 271 -21.44 -6.62 9.81
N GLU A 272 -20.88 -7.81 10.05
CA GLU A 272 -19.44 -8.04 10.04
C GLU A 272 -18.84 -7.92 8.63
N TRP A 273 -19.57 -8.31 7.58
CA TRP A 273 -19.15 -8.11 6.19
C TRP A 273 -19.02 -6.62 5.83
N GLU A 274 -19.97 -5.78 6.25
CA GLU A 274 -19.90 -4.34 6.00
C GLU A 274 -18.78 -3.67 6.82
N ARG A 275 -18.45 -4.21 7.99
CA ARG A 275 -17.28 -3.81 8.77
C ARG A 275 -15.96 -4.10 8.06
N VAL A 276 -15.82 -5.31 7.52
CA VAL A 276 -14.65 -5.69 6.69
C VAL A 276 -14.47 -4.74 5.51
N LYS A 277 -15.54 -4.43 4.78
CA LYS A 277 -15.47 -3.46 3.66
C LYS A 277 -15.02 -2.07 4.06
N LYS A 278 -15.33 -1.65 5.29
CA LYS A 278 -14.96 -0.33 5.83
C LYS A 278 -13.56 -0.34 6.45
N GLY A 279 -12.96 -1.51 6.66
CA GLY A 279 -11.68 -1.64 7.37
C GLY A 279 -11.77 -1.38 8.88
N VAL A 280 -12.92 -1.67 9.52
CA VAL A 280 -13.21 -1.38 10.95
C VAL A 280 -13.72 -2.61 11.74
#